data_AF-A0A1A8MGK2-F1
#
_entry.id   AF-A0A1A8MGK2-F1
#
_cell.length_a   1.000
_cell.length_b   1.000
_cell.length_c   1.000
_cell.angle_alpha   90.00
_cell.angle_beta   90.00
_cell.angle_gamma   90.00
#
_symmetry.space_group_name_H-M   'P 1'
#
loop_
_entity.id
_entity.type
_entity.pdbx_description
1 polymer ?
#
loop_
_entity_poly.entity_id
_entity_poly.type
_entity_poly.pdbx_seq_one_letter_code
_entity_poly.pdbx_strand_id
1 'polypeptide(L)'
;LKGETELGRTQAKRYLDFLDILLFARDENQQGLSDEDLRAEVDTFMFAGHDTTASGVSFLLYCLACHPEHQNICREEIIQVLGDRDTMEWEDLSKIPYTTMCIKEALRLYPPVPGVARKTTKLYTFFDGRTLPAGFHVAVSVFGIHRNPVVWENPNVFDPLRFL
;
A
#
# COMPACT_ATOMS: atom_id res chain seq x y z
N LEU A 1 -8.81 37.00 -11.71
CA LEU A 1 -9.44 37.48 -10.46
C LEU A 1 -9.81 36.36 -9.48
N LYS A 2 -10.82 35.49 -9.70
CA LYS A 2 -11.10 34.38 -8.74
C LYS A 2 -10.01 33.28 -8.70
N GLY A 3 -9.43 32.93 -9.85
CA GLY A 3 -8.39 31.88 -9.92
C GLY A 3 -7.02 32.28 -9.36
N GLU A 4 -6.67 33.58 -9.39
CA GLU A 4 -5.39 34.08 -8.83
C GLU A 4 -5.40 34.08 -7.29
N THR A 5 -6.58 34.23 -6.67
CA THR A 5 -6.71 34.22 -5.21
C THR A 5 -6.62 32.81 -4.63
N GLU A 6 -7.02 31.80 -5.39
CA GLU A 6 -6.96 30.39 -5.02
C GLU A 6 -5.55 29.84 -5.15
N LEU A 7 -4.84 30.16 -6.25
CA LEU A 7 -3.43 29.81 -6.44
C LEU A 7 -2.53 30.36 -5.32
N GLY A 8 -2.72 31.63 -4.95
CA GLY A 8 -1.95 32.26 -3.87
C GLY A 8 -2.22 31.65 -2.49
N ARG A 9 -3.42 31.10 -2.26
CA ARG A 9 -3.75 30.36 -1.02
C ARG A 9 -3.11 28.98 -1.00
N THR A 10 -3.09 28.27 -2.13
CA THR A 10 -2.46 26.95 -2.23
C THR A 10 -0.95 27.04 -2.05
N GLN A 11 -0.31 28.04 -2.64
CA GLN A 11 1.13 28.28 -2.48
C GLN A 11 1.52 28.71 -1.06
N ALA A 12 0.58 29.23 -0.28
CA ALA A 12 0.77 29.59 1.13
C ALA A 12 0.51 28.43 2.11
N LYS A 13 0.05 27.26 1.65
CA LYS A 13 -0.08 26.09 2.52
C LYS A 13 1.30 25.62 2.99
N ARG A 14 1.42 25.29 4.28
CA ARG A 14 2.66 24.73 4.87
C ARG A 14 3.03 23.36 4.27
N TYR A 15 2.05 22.60 3.80
CA TYR A 15 2.20 21.32 3.12
C TYR A 15 1.30 21.28 1.90
N LEU A 16 1.84 20.83 0.78
CA LEU A 16 1.11 20.68 -0.48
C LEU A 16 0.55 19.26 -0.59
N ASP A 17 -0.68 19.15 -1.07
CA ASP A 17 -1.30 17.86 -1.39
C ASP A 17 -0.73 17.33 -2.72
N PHE A 18 -0.91 16.05 -3.02
CA PHE A 18 -0.29 15.40 -4.20
C PHE A 18 -0.50 16.17 -5.52
N LEU A 19 -1.73 16.58 -5.82
CA LEU A 19 -2.02 17.31 -7.05
C LEU A 19 -1.39 18.71 -7.06
N ASP A 20 -1.35 19.38 -5.91
CA ASP A 20 -0.66 20.66 -5.77
C ASP A 20 0.84 20.48 -6.07
N ILE A 21 1.46 19.39 -5.58
CA ILE A 21 2.85 19.06 -5.88
C ILE A 21 3.05 18.88 -7.40
N LEU A 22 2.20 18.11 -8.09
CA LEU A 22 2.34 17.92 -9.54
C LEU A 22 2.21 19.24 -10.32
N LEU A 23 1.27 20.11 -9.93
CA LEU A 23 1.04 21.40 -10.59
C LEU A 23 2.20 22.39 -10.37
N PHE A 24 2.81 22.37 -9.19
CA PHE A 24 3.88 23.30 -8.81
C PHE A 24 5.29 22.71 -8.92
N ALA A 25 5.43 21.42 -9.23
CA ALA A 25 6.72 20.78 -9.45
C ALA A 25 7.49 21.51 -10.55
N ARG A 26 8.77 21.75 -10.31
CA ARG A 26 9.72 22.34 -11.27
C ARG A 26 11.00 21.52 -11.24
N ASP A 27 11.56 21.24 -12.40
CA ASP A 27 12.86 20.58 -12.54
C ASP A 27 14.03 21.57 -12.28
N GLU A 28 15.27 21.09 -12.46
CA GLU A 28 16.49 21.89 -12.30
C GLU A 28 16.54 23.10 -13.26
N ASN A 29 15.80 23.05 -14.37
CA ASN A 29 15.70 24.11 -15.38
C ASN A 29 14.47 25.01 -15.18
N GLN A 30 13.76 24.91 -14.05
CA GLN A 30 12.52 25.63 -13.76
C GLN A 30 11.36 25.27 -14.70
N GLN A 31 11.39 24.09 -15.32
CA GLN A 31 10.32 23.56 -16.17
C GLN A 31 9.37 22.70 -15.35
N GLY A 32 8.07 22.91 -15.52
CA GLY A 32 7.04 22.06 -14.92
C GLY A 32 6.77 20.81 -15.76
N LEU A 33 5.94 19.91 -15.21
CA LEU A 33 5.40 18.79 -15.98
C LEU A 33 4.57 19.31 -17.16
N SER A 34 4.62 18.59 -18.28
CA SER A 34 3.69 18.83 -19.38
C SER A 34 2.26 18.44 -18.97
N ASP A 35 1.25 18.98 -19.65
CA ASP A 35 -0.15 18.58 -19.42
C ASP A 35 -0.38 17.08 -19.65
N GLU A 36 0.43 16.45 -20.51
CA GLU A 36 0.39 15.01 -20.77
C GLU A 36 0.99 14.22 -19.61
N ASP A 37 2.17 14.61 -19.13
CA ASP A 37 2.82 13.97 -17.99
C ASP A 37 1.97 14.11 -16.72
N LEU A 38 1.41 15.31 -16.49
CA LEU A 38 0.54 15.55 -15.34
C LEU A 38 -0.70 14.65 -15.38
N ARG A 39 -1.35 14.53 -16.54
CA ARG A 39 -2.49 13.64 -16.71
C ARG A 39 -2.09 12.19 -16.46
N ALA A 40 -0.97 11.73 -17.02
CA ALA A 40 -0.49 10.37 -16.84
C ALA A 40 -0.20 10.03 -15.37
N GLU A 41 0.39 10.96 -14.62
CA GLU A 41 0.64 10.80 -13.18
C GLU A 41 -0.69 10.77 -12.40
N VAL A 42 -1.62 11.68 -12.67
CA VAL A 42 -2.93 11.68 -12.03
C VAL A 42 -3.68 10.38 -12.28
N ASP A 43 -3.74 9.91 -13.53
CA ASP A 43 -4.41 8.65 -13.89
C ASP A 43 -3.79 7.46 -13.14
N THR A 44 -2.46 7.42 -13.06
CA THR A 44 -1.70 6.36 -12.36
C THR A 44 -2.04 6.33 -10.86
N PHE A 45 -1.97 7.47 -10.18
CA PHE A 45 -2.20 7.53 -8.74
C PHE A 45 -3.67 7.37 -8.36
N MET A 46 -4.60 7.84 -9.19
CA MET A 46 -6.04 7.63 -8.97
C MET A 46 -6.40 6.14 -9.05
N PHE A 47 -5.82 5.41 -10.00
CA PHE A 47 -5.98 3.96 -10.07
C PHE A 47 -5.31 3.27 -8.87
N ALA A 48 -4.01 3.48 -8.68
CA ALA A 48 -3.22 2.76 -7.69
C ALA A 48 -3.66 3.02 -6.24
N GLY A 49 -4.10 4.26 -5.94
CA GLY A 49 -4.44 4.68 -4.59
C GLY A 49 -5.75 4.11 -4.04
N HIS A 50 -6.73 3.81 -4.90
CA HIS A 50 -8.04 3.33 -4.45
C HIS A 50 -8.27 1.83 -4.71
N ASP A 51 -7.87 1.30 -5.85
CA ASP A 51 -8.21 -0.08 -6.23
C ASP A 51 -7.50 -1.09 -5.31
N THR A 52 -6.20 -0.85 -5.05
CA THR A 52 -5.41 -1.72 -4.16
C THR A 52 -5.88 -1.70 -2.72
N THR A 53 -6.25 -0.52 -2.20
CA THR A 53 -6.72 -0.35 -0.82
C THR A 53 -8.13 -0.89 -0.64
N ALA A 54 -9.03 -0.70 -1.62
CA ALA A 54 -10.37 -1.29 -1.61
C ALA A 54 -10.31 -2.83 -1.56
N SER A 55 -9.45 -3.44 -2.36
CA SER A 55 -9.20 -4.88 -2.31
C SER A 55 -8.65 -5.32 -0.95
N GLY A 56 -7.64 -4.62 -0.42
CA GLY A 56 -7.05 -4.93 0.89
C GLY A 56 -8.06 -4.86 2.04
N VAL A 57 -8.87 -3.80 2.10
CA VAL A 57 -9.93 -3.65 3.10
C VAL A 57 -11.00 -4.73 2.95
N SER A 58 -11.42 -5.03 1.71
CA SER A 58 -12.44 -6.06 1.47
C SER A 58 -11.99 -7.44 1.96
N PHE A 59 -10.75 -7.84 1.67
CA PHE A 59 -10.23 -9.12 2.14
C PHE A 59 -9.93 -9.15 3.63
N LEU A 60 -9.52 -8.03 4.24
CA LEU A 60 -9.41 -7.93 5.69
C LEU A 60 -10.77 -8.19 6.35
N LEU A 61 -11.82 -7.48 5.91
CA LEU A 61 -13.16 -7.65 6.46
C LEU A 61 -13.69 -9.08 6.25
N TYR A 62 -13.40 -9.68 5.10
CA TYR A 62 -13.70 -11.09 4.85
C TYR A 62 -12.98 -12.02 5.85
N CYS A 63 -11.66 -11.83 6.05
CA CYS A 63 -10.90 -12.64 6.99
C CYS A 63 -11.44 -12.52 8.41
N LEU A 64 -11.75 -11.30 8.87
CA LEU A 64 -12.32 -11.07 10.19
C LEU A 64 -13.71 -11.69 10.33
N ALA A 65 -14.55 -11.60 9.30
CA ALA A 65 -15.86 -12.26 9.30
C ALA A 65 -15.77 -13.80 9.39
N CYS A 66 -14.73 -14.39 8.79
CA CYS A 66 -14.45 -15.82 8.89
C CYS A 66 -13.79 -16.23 10.21
N HIS A 67 -13.22 -15.29 10.96
CA HIS A 67 -12.49 -15.51 12.22
C HIS A 67 -12.98 -14.55 13.31
N PRO A 68 -14.19 -14.78 13.87
CA PRO A 68 -14.81 -13.87 14.83
C PRO A 68 -13.96 -13.58 16.08
N GLU A 69 -13.11 -14.53 16.48
CA GLU A 69 -12.14 -14.37 17.56
C GLU A 69 -11.17 -13.21 17.30
N HIS A 70 -10.60 -13.13 16.10
CA HIS A 70 -9.71 -12.04 15.72
C HIS A 70 -10.48 -10.73 15.53
N GLN A 71 -11.68 -10.80 14.98
CA GLN A 71 -12.56 -9.62 14.86
C GLN A 71 -12.88 -9.01 16.23
N ASN A 72 -13.15 -9.83 17.24
CA ASN A 72 -13.43 -9.35 18.59
C ASN A 72 -12.21 -8.68 19.22
N ILE A 73 -11.02 -9.26 19.08
CA ILE A 73 -9.78 -8.65 19.60
C ILE A 73 -9.52 -7.29 18.93
N CYS A 74 -9.60 -7.20 17.59
CA CYS A 74 -9.45 -5.93 16.88
C CYS A 74 -10.49 -4.89 17.34
N ARG A 75 -11.74 -5.30 17.54
CA ARG A 75 -12.80 -4.40 18.01
C ARG A 75 -12.51 -3.87 19.41
N GLU A 76 -12.11 -4.75 20.33
CA GLU A 76 -11.76 -4.37 21.70
C GLU A 76 -10.55 -3.43 21.71
N GLU A 77 -9.52 -3.71 20.92
CA GLU A 77 -8.34 -2.86 20.76
C GLU A 77 -8.72 -1.45 20.29
N ILE A 78 -9.54 -1.34 19.24
CA ILE A 78 -9.99 -0.04 18.70
C ILE A 78 -10.86 0.72 19.73
N ILE A 79 -11.77 0.03 20.42
CA ILE A 79 -12.62 0.64 21.47
C ILE A 79 -11.75 1.19 22.61
N GLN A 80 -10.75 0.45 23.06
CA GLN A 80 -9.85 0.90 24.12
C GLN A 80 -9.05 2.14 23.73
N VAL A 81 -8.61 2.22 22.47
CA VAL A 81 -7.87 3.39 21.96
C VAL A 81 -8.77 4.61 21.77
N LEU A 82 -10.00 4.42 21.31
CA LEU A 82 -10.98 5.50 21.16
C LEU A 82 -11.43 6.07 22.51
N GLY A 83 -11.67 5.21 23.50
CA GLY A 83 -12.29 5.61 24.76
C GLY A 83 -13.66 6.24 24.51
N ASP A 84 -13.86 7.46 24.97
CA ASP A 84 -15.11 8.22 24.79
C ASP A 84 -15.15 9.08 23.50
N ARG A 85 -14.11 9.00 22.65
CA ARG A 85 -14.03 9.79 21.41
C ARG A 85 -14.75 9.11 20.25
N ASP A 86 -15.32 9.91 19.36
CA ASP A 86 -16.01 9.43 18.15
C ASP A 86 -15.05 9.19 16.96
N THR A 87 -13.85 9.78 16.99
CA THR A 87 -12.88 9.74 15.88
C THR A 87 -11.50 9.32 16.34
N MET A 88 -10.79 8.57 15.48
CA MET A 88 -9.36 8.29 15.69
C MET A 88 -8.51 9.46 15.19
N GLU A 89 -7.45 9.75 15.93
CA GLU A 89 -6.42 10.71 15.53
C GLU A 89 -5.20 9.97 14.94
N TRP A 90 -4.31 10.70 14.29
CA TRP A 90 -3.12 10.12 13.65
C TRP A 90 -2.25 9.31 14.62
N GLU A 91 -2.07 9.81 15.85
CA GLU A 91 -1.25 9.19 16.88
C GLU A 91 -1.82 7.85 17.38
N ASP A 92 -3.12 7.62 17.19
CA ASP A 92 -3.81 6.42 17.65
C ASP A 92 -3.49 5.19 16.79
N LEU A 93 -3.12 5.40 15.52
CA LEU A 93 -2.74 4.30 14.61
C LEU A 93 -1.57 3.47 15.14
N SER A 94 -0.70 4.06 15.95
CA SER A 94 0.41 3.35 16.60
C SER A 94 -0.02 2.44 17.76
N LYS A 95 -1.25 2.59 18.25
CA LYS A 95 -1.80 1.91 19.44
C LYS A 95 -2.72 0.74 19.09
N ILE A 96 -2.82 0.38 17.82
CA ILE A 96 -3.62 -0.76 17.32
C ILE A 96 -2.74 -1.86 16.68
N PRO A 97 -1.71 -2.36 17.38
CA PRO A 97 -0.75 -3.32 16.81
C PRO A 97 -1.40 -4.64 16.38
N TYR A 98 -2.40 -5.15 17.10
CA TYR A 98 -3.07 -6.41 16.75
C TYR A 98 -3.91 -6.27 15.47
N THR A 99 -4.63 -5.16 15.32
CA THR A 99 -5.32 -4.82 14.08
C THR A 99 -4.33 -4.73 12.92
N THR A 100 -3.14 -4.16 13.16
CA THR A 100 -2.05 -4.12 12.17
C THR A 100 -1.54 -5.51 11.79
N MET A 101 -1.44 -6.44 12.75
CA MET A 101 -1.10 -7.84 12.48
C MET A 101 -2.15 -8.52 11.61
N CYS A 102 -3.44 -8.30 11.89
CA CYS A 102 -4.54 -8.81 11.06
C CYS A 102 -4.51 -8.25 9.63
N ILE A 103 -4.20 -6.95 9.46
CA ILE A 103 -4.00 -6.33 8.14
C ILE A 103 -2.87 -7.02 7.39
N LYS A 104 -1.70 -7.21 8.04
CA LYS A 104 -0.55 -7.87 7.41
C LYS A 104 -0.85 -9.32 7.02
N GLU A 105 -1.54 -10.07 7.87
CA GLU A 105 -1.93 -11.45 7.58
C GLU A 105 -2.97 -11.54 6.46
N ALA A 106 -3.93 -10.62 6.42
CA ALA A 106 -4.86 -10.51 5.30
C ALA A 106 -4.13 -10.21 3.99
N LEU A 107 -3.13 -9.30 3.99
CA LEU A 107 -2.30 -9.01 2.81
C LEU A 107 -1.36 -10.16 2.43
N ARG A 108 -0.94 -10.98 3.40
CA ARG A 108 -0.18 -12.20 3.13
C ARG A 108 -1.03 -13.18 2.31
N LEU A 109 -2.24 -13.48 2.80
CA LEU A 109 -3.14 -14.41 2.14
C LEU A 109 -3.81 -13.81 0.89
N TYR A 110 -4.15 -12.53 0.90
CA TYR A 110 -4.90 -11.89 -0.19
C TYR A 110 -4.18 -10.60 -0.62
N PRO A 111 -2.98 -10.71 -1.22
CA PRO A 111 -2.25 -9.54 -1.68
C PRO A 111 -3.02 -8.86 -2.82
N PRO A 112 -3.37 -7.56 -2.72
CA PRO A 112 -4.07 -6.85 -3.78
C PRO A 112 -3.35 -6.90 -5.14
N VAL A 113 -2.02 -6.94 -5.11
CA VAL A 113 -1.17 -7.16 -6.28
C VAL A 113 -0.51 -8.54 -6.16
N PRO A 114 -1.08 -9.61 -6.75
CA PRO A 114 -0.61 -10.98 -6.54
C PRO A 114 0.68 -11.33 -7.30
N GLY A 115 1.11 -10.50 -8.25
CA GLY A 115 2.34 -10.69 -8.98
C GLY A 115 2.84 -9.42 -9.64
N VAL A 116 4.16 -9.35 -9.82
CA VAL A 116 4.84 -8.24 -10.51
C VAL A 116 5.82 -8.80 -11.53
N ALA A 117 6.09 -8.04 -12.59
CA ALA A 117 7.03 -8.45 -13.63
C ALA A 117 8.12 -7.39 -13.84
N ARG A 118 9.30 -7.85 -14.29
CA ARG A 118 10.42 -7.02 -14.71
C ARG A 118 11.06 -7.60 -15.97
N LYS A 119 11.71 -6.75 -16.76
CA LYS A 119 12.60 -7.19 -17.85
C LYS A 119 14.05 -6.97 -17.41
N THR A 120 14.88 -8.01 -17.49
CA THR A 120 16.29 -7.91 -17.14
C THR A 120 17.01 -7.00 -18.13
N THR A 121 17.81 -6.07 -17.62
CA THR A 121 18.63 -5.17 -18.45
C THR A 121 20.09 -5.63 -18.53
N LYS A 122 20.50 -6.51 -17.62
CA LYS A 122 21.85 -7.10 -17.51
C LYS A 122 21.73 -8.56 -17.06
N LEU A 123 22.84 -9.30 -17.16
CA LEU A 123 22.95 -10.63 -16.56
C LEU A 123 22.68 -10.55 -15.05
N TYR A 124 21.85 -11.45 -14.54
CA TYR A 124 21.61 -11.61 -13.10
C TYR A 124 21.94 -13.03 -12.65
N THR A 125 22.60 -13.18 -11.52
CA THR A 125 22.94 -14.48 -10.92
C THR A 125 22.18 -14.65 -9.61
N PHE A 126 21.41 -15.73 -9.50
CA PHE A 126 20.69 -16.10 -8.28
C PHE A 126 21.63 -16.67 -7.21
N PHE A 127 21.15 -16.73 -5.97
CA PHE A 127 21.91 -17.27 -4.83
C PHE A 127 22.31 -18.75 -5.00
N ASP A 128 21.62 -19.50 -5.85
CA ASP A 128 21.90 -20.91 -6.16
C ASP A 128 22.80 -21.10 -7.40
N GLY A 129 23.38 -20.01 -7.91
CA GLY A 129 24.31 -20.03 -9.03
C GLY A 129 23.66 -20.03 -10.41
N ARG A 130 22.32 -20.15 -10.51
CA ARG A 130 21.62 -20.02 -11.80
C ARG A 130 21.71 -18.59 -12.32
N THR A 131 21.72 -18.43 -13.64
CA THR A 131 21.83 -17.11 -14.29
C THR A 131 20.68 -16.81 -15.22
N LEU A 132 20.36 -15.51 -15.35
CA LEU A 132 19.40 -14.96 -16.29
C LEU A 132 20.08 -13.92 -17.18
N PRO A 133 20.08 -14.10 -18.51
CA PRO A 133 20.60 -13.10 -19.44
C PRO A 133 19.79 -11.81 -19.43
N ALA A 134 20.36 -10.74 -20.01
CA ALA A 134 19.62 -9.53 -20.34
C ALA A 134 18.50 -9.82 -21.34
N GLY A 135 17.40 -9.07 -21.27
CA GLY A 135 16.26 -9.16 -22.18
C GLY A 135 15.14 -10.12 -21.76
N PHE A 136 15.33 -10.89 -20.68
CA PHE A 136 14.36 -11.86 -20.18
C PHE A 136 13.28 -11.19 -19.31
N HIS A 137 12.04 -11.68 -19.42
CA HIS A 137 10.97 -11.29 -18.50
C HIS A 137 10.98 -12.20 -17.28
N VAL A 138 10.98 -11.59 -16.09
CA VAL A 138 10.92 -12.27 -14.81
C VAL A 138 9.61 -11.88 -14.14
N ALA A 139 8.79 -12.88 -13.84
CA ALA A 139 7.58 -12.71 -13.05
C ALA A 139 7.83 -13.19 -11.61
N VAL A 140 7.47 -12.36 -10.65
CA VAL A 140 7.52 -12.67 -9.22
C VAL A 140 6.09 -12.84 -8.74
N SER A 141 5.74 -14.06 -8.30
CA SER A 141 4.44 -14.32 -7.68
C SER A 141 4.51 -13.95 -6.20
N VAL A 142 3.97 -12.78 -5.86
CA VAL A 142 3.80 -12.35 -4.46
C VAL A 142 2.88 -13.32 -3.73
N PHE A 143 1.77 -13.71 -4.38
CA PHE A 143 0.83 -14.71 -3.87
C PHE A 143 1.50 -16.04 -3.52
N GLY A 144 2.39 -16.53 -4.40
CA GLY A 144 3.14 -17.76 -4.19
C GLY A 144 4.19 -17.64 -3.08
N ILE A 145 4.93 -16.52 -3.03
CA ILE A 145 5.92 -16.27 -1.97
C ILE A 145 5.25 -16.23 -0.60
N HIS A 146 4.11 -15.55 -0.47
CA HIS A 146 3.35 -15.44 0.76
C HIS A 146 2.73 -16.77 1.23
N ARG A 147 2.74 -17.82 0.39
CA ARG A 147 2.25 -19.17 0.72
C ARG A 147 3.32 -20.25 0.65
N ASN A 148 4.57 -19.87 0.51
CA ASN A 148 5.65 -20.85 0.41
C ASN A 148 5.80 -21.60 1.74
N PRO A 149 5.54 -22.94 1.79
CA PRO A 149 5.59 -23.71 3.04
C PRO A 149 7.00 -23.84 3.63
N VAL A 150 8.05 -23.51 2.86
CA VAL A 150 9.43 -23.44 3.37
C VAL A 150 9.65 -22.19 4.24
N VAL A 151 8.85 -21.14 4.02
CA VAL A 151 8.95 -19.86 4.75
C VAL A 151 7.83 -19.72 5.78
N TRP A 152 6.63 -20.18 5.45
CA TRP A 152 5.42 -20.03 6.26
C TRP A 152 4.91 -21.39 6.70
N GLU A 153 5.01 -21.68 7.99
CA GLU A 153 4.38 -22.88 8.58
C GLU A 153 2.85 -22.79 8.45
N ASN A 154 2.18 -23.86 8.01
CA ASN A 154 0.74 -23.87 7.75
C ASN A 154 0.27 -22.66 6.90
N PRO A 155 0.78 -22.50 5.67
CA PRO A 155 0.72 -21.24 4.92
C PRO A 155 -0.69 -20.77 4.55
N ASN A 156 -1.69 -21.65 4.61
CA ASN A 156 -3.08 -21.32 4.27
C ASN A 156 -3.92 -20.94 5.50
N VAL A 157 -3.37 -21.05 6.72
CA VAL A 157 -4.05 -20.64 7.95
C VAL A 157 -3.88 -19.13 8.14
N PHE A 158 -4.98 -18.45 8.46
CA PHE A 158 -4.96 -17.05 8.89
C PHE A 158 -4.51 -17.01 10.35
N ASP A 159 -3.28 -16.55 10.57
CA ASP A 159 -2.68 -16.41 11.90
C ASP A 159 -1.98 -15.04 12.02
N PRO A 160 -2.64 -14.04 12.63
CA PRO A 160 -2.06 -12.72 12.84
C PRO A 160 -0.75 -12.72 13.63
N LEU A 161 -0.54 -13.70 14.53
CA LEU A 161 0.60 -13.72 15.44
C LEU A 161 1.94 -13.96 14.73
N ARG A 162 1.91 -14.32 13.44
CA ARG A 162 3.11 -14.32 12.57
C ARG A 162 3.80 -12.97 12.48
N PHE A 163 3.08 -11.89 12.79
CA PHE A 163 3.56 -10.51 12.71
C PHE A 163 3.65 -9.83 14.08
N LEU A 164 3.72 -10.61 15.16
CA LEU A 164 3.91 -10.15 16.54
C LEU A 164 5.17 -9.27 16.69
#